data_AF-Q9TW64-F1
#
_entry.id   AF-Q9TW64-F1
#
_cell.length_a   1.000
_cell.length_b   1.000
_cell.length_c   1.000
_cell.angle_alpha   90.00
_cell.angle_beta   90.00
_cell.angle_gamma   90.00
#
_symmetry.space_group_name_H-M   'P 1'
#
loop_
_entity.id
_entity.type
_entity.pdbx_description
1 polymer ?
#
loop_
_entity_poly.entity_id
_entity_poly.type
_entity_poly.pdbx_seq_one_letter_code
_entity_poly.pdbx_strand_id
1 'polypeptide(L)'
;NDHDDSAVPLTTEVGKIYGEYLMLDKLLDAQCMLSEEDKRPVHDEHLFIITHQAYELWFKQIIFEFDSIRDMLDAEVIDETKTLEIVKRLNRVVLILKLLVDQVPILETMTPLDFMDFRKYLAPASGFQSLQFRLIENKLGVLTEQRVRYNQKYSDVFSDEEARNSIRNSEKDPSLLE
;
A
#
# COMPACT_ATOMS: atom_id res chain seq x y z
N ASN A 1 55.69 8.24 -27.80
CA ASN A 1 54.95 9.26 -27.03
C ASN A 1 53.92 9.91 -27.94
N ASP A 2 53.03 9.11 -28.53
CA ASP A 2 51.91 8.41 -27.88
C ASP A 2 50.94 9.43 -27.33
N HIS A 3 49.88 9.75 -28.07
CA HIS A 3 48.56 10.07 -27.53
C HIS A 3 47.57 9.37 -28.46
N ASP A 4 47.36 8.09 -28.17
CA ASP A 4 46.28 7.27 -28.69
C ASP A 4 44.97 7.81 -28.09
N ASP A 5 44.19 8.52 -28.91
CA ASP A 5 42.90 9.09 -28.54
C ASP A 5 41.78 8.05 -28.78
N SER A 6 41.99 6.85 -28.23
CA SER A 6 40.99 5.79 -28.21
C SER A 6 39.99 6.06 -27.09
N ALA A 7 39.04 6.96 -27.35
CA ALA A 7 37.83 7.06 -26.55
C ALA A 7 37.13 5.69 -26.57
N VAL A 8 37.27 4.95 -25.47
CA VAL A 8 36.52 3.73 -25.21
C VAL A 8 35.03 4.10 -25.31
N PRO A 9 34.24 3.46 -26.19
CA PRO A 9 32.81 3.70 -26.21
C PRO A 9 32.27 3.32 -24.84
N LEU A 10 31.72 4.30 -24.11
CA LEU A 10 30.85 4.04 -22.96
C LEU A 10 29.83 3.03 -23.43
N THR A 11 29.97 1.80 -22.93
CA THR A 11 29.04 0.72 -23.16
C THR A 11 27.65 1.26 -22.87
N THR A 12 26.75 1.13 -23.85
CA THR A 12 25.33 1.41 -23.74
C THR A 12 24.73 0.48 -22.69
N GLU A 13 24.91 0.82 -21.41
CA GLU A 13 24.14 0.21 -20.33
C GLU A 13 22.68 0.51 -20.61
N VAL A 14 21.89 -0.55 -20.81
CA VAL A 14 20.44 -0.50 -20.95
C VAL A 14 19.85 -0.21 -19.57
N GLY A 15 20.08 1.01 -19.08
CA GLY A 15 19.43 1.54 -17.88
C GLY A 15 18.16 2.26 -18.28
N LYS A 16 17.03 1.93 -17.64
CA LYS A 16 15.82 2.76 -17.72
C LYS A 16 16.06 4.08 -16.99
N ILE A 17 15.59 5.18 -17.55
CA ILE A 17 15.60 6.47 -16.85
C ILE A 17 14.67 6.41 -15.62
N TYR A 18 14.98 7.18 -14.57
CA TYR A 18 14.31 7.13 -13.27
C TYR A 18 12.77 7.16 -13.37
N GLY A 19 12.23 8.08 -14.18
CA GLY A 19 10.79 8.21 -14.39
C GLY A 19 10.14 6.98 -15.01
N GLU A 20 10.81 6.34 -15.98
CA GLU A 20 10.33 5.11 -16.61
C GLU A 20 10.42 3.91 -15.67
N TYR A 21 11.46 3.83 -14.85
CA TYR A 21 11.63 2.74 -13.89
C TYR A 21 10.55 2.77 -12.80
N LEU A 22 10.25 3.94 -12.25
CA LEU A 22 9.24 4.12 -11.20
C LEU A 22 7.82 4.35 -11.75
N MET A 23 7.65 4.41 -13.07
CA MET A 23 6.38 4.72 -13.74
C MET A 23 5.75 6.03 -13.21
N LEU A 24 6.57 7.08 -13.07
CA LEU A 24 6.12 8.33 -12.44
C LEU A 24 4.96 8.99 -13.18
N ASP A 25 4.85 8.82 -14.50
CA ASP A 25 3.70 9.34 -15.25
C ASP A 25 2.38 8.73 -14.76
N LYS A 26 2.37 7.49 -14.29
CA LYS A 26 1.17 6.87 -13.71
C LYS A 26 0.98 7.27 -12.24
N LEU A 27 2.06 7.36 -11.49
CA LEU A 27 2.01 7.65 -10.05
C LEU A 27 1.64 9.11 -9.78
N LEU A 28 2.19 10.05 -10.56
CA LEU A 28 2.04 11.50 -10.40
C LEU A 28 0.91 12.11 -11.24
N ASP A 29 0.12 11.27 -11.93
CA ASP A 29 -1.11 11.66 -12.65
C ASP A 29 -2.36 11.04 -11.99
N ALA A 30 -2.21 10.46 -10.79
CA ALA A 30 -3.29 9.80 -10.05
C ALA A 30 -4.00 10.73 -9.05
N GLN A 31 -3.66 12.03 -9.02
CA GLN A 31 -4.17 13.01 -8.04
C GLN A 31 -5.33 13.82 -8.60
N CYS A 32 -6.53 13.25 -8.58
CA CYS A 32 -7.76 13.92 -9.04
C CYS A 32 -8.51 14.53 -7.83
N MET A 33 -8.56 15.86 -7.77
CA MET A 33 -9.29 16.62 -6.75
C MET A 33 -10.74 16.87 -7.21
N LEU A 34 -11.73 16.28 -6.53
CA LEU A 34 -13.14 16.42 -6.89
C LEU A 34 -13.65 17.84 -6.62
N SER A 35 -13.08 18.54 -5.63
CA SER A 35 -13.42 19.95 -5.37
C SER A 35 -12.95 20.87 -6.49
N GLU A 36 -11.83 20.53 -7.16
CA GLU A 36 -11.34 21.26 -8.33
C GLU A 36 -12.26 21.05 -9.54
N GLU A 37 -12.68 19.80 -9.78
CA GLU A 37 -13.66 19.48 -10.83
C GLU A 37 -15.00 20.22 -10.65
N ASP A 38 -15.46 20.37 -9.41
CA ASP A 38 -16.66 21.12 -9.04
C ASP A 38 -16.44 22.66 -8.95
N LYS A 39 -15.27 23.15 -9.39
CA LYS A 39 -14.88 24.58 -9.45
C LYS A 39 -14.93 25.28 -8.08
N ARG A 40 -14.72 24.54 -6.99
CA ARG A 40 -14.63 25.03 -5.62
C ARG A 40 -13.42 24.39 -4.93
N PRO A 41 -12.19 24.71 -5.38
CA PRO A 41 -11.00 23.99 -4.95
C PRO A 41 -10.80 24.15 -3.44
N VAL A 42 -10.62 23.02 -2.77
CA VAL A 42 -10.20 22.94 -1.37
C VAL A 42 -8.78 22.42 -1.34
N HIS A 43 -7.84 23.26 -0.92
CA HIS A 43 -6.40 23.00 -1.00
C HIS A 43 -6.00 21.68 -0.33
N ASP A 44 -6.54 21.42 0.86
CA ASP A 44 -6.17 20.24 1.66
C ASP A 44 -6.76 18.91 1.14
N GLU A 45 -7.62 18.93 0.11
CA GLU A 45 -8.02 17.72 -0.60
C GLU A 45 -6.81 17.04 -1.27
N HIS A 46 -5.85 17.83 -1.78
CA HIS A 46 -4.62 17.28 -2.35
C HIS A 46 -3.79 16.54 -1.28
N LEU A 47 -3.67 17.10 -0.08
CA LEU A 47 -3.01 16.46 1.05
C LEU A 47 -3.73 15.15 1.42
N PHE A 48 -5.06 15.20 1.51
CA PHE A 48 -5.88 14.02 1.78
C PHE A 48 -5.62 12.89 0.79
N ILE A 49 -5.58 13.17 -0.51
CA ILE A 49 -5.31 12.18 -1.57
C ILE A 49 -3.89 11.62 -1.43
N ILE A 50 -2.87 12.49 -1.34
CA ILE A 50 -1.46 12.06 -1.26
C ILE A 50 -1.20 11.20 -0.02
N THR A 51 -1.75 11.58 1.13
CA THR A 51 -1.62 10.79 2.36
C THR A 51 -2.19 9.38 2.15
N HIS A 52 -3.41 9.25 1.64
CA HIS A 52 -4.02 7.93 1.43
C HIS A 52 -3.30 7.10 0.36
N GLN A 53 -2.80 7.73 -0.71
CA GLN A 53 -1.98 7.07 -1.73
C GLN A 53 -0.66 6.55 -1.13
N ALA A 54 -0.01 7.32 -0.26
CA ALA A 54 1.19 6.88 0.45
C ALA A 54 0.89 5.67 1.36
N TYR A 55 -0.22 5.69 2.12
CA TYR A 55 -0.66 4.52 2.90
C TYR A 55 -0.87 3.29 2.01
N GLU A 56 -1.57 3.41 0.88
CA GLU A 56 -1.86 2.28 -0.01
C GLU A 56 -0.59 1.70 -0.68
N LEU A 57 0.42 2.53 -0.98
CA LEU A 57 1.73 2.04 -1.43
C LEU A 57 2.44 1.21 -0.36
N TRP A 58 2.42 1.67 0.90
CA TRP A 58 3.01 0.94 2.01
C TRP A 58 2.22 -0.33 2.37
N PHE A 59 0.89 -0.30 2.27
CA PHE A 59 0.06 -1.50 2.44
C PHE A 59 0.42 -2.55 1.40
N LYS A 60 0.62 -2.15 0.14
CA LYS A 60 1.09 -3.05 -0.91
C LYS A 60 2.45 -3.66 -0.58
N GLN A 61 3.38 -2.86 -0.05
CA GLN A 61 4.68 -3.38 0.40
C GLN A 61 4.53 -4.39 1.54
N ILE A 62 3.69 -4.10 2.55
CA ILE A 62 3.43 -5.03 3.67
C ILE A 62 2.85 -6.35 3.17
N ILE A 63 1.86 -6.30 2.26
CA ILE A 63 1.27 -7.51 1.66
C ILE A 63 2.34 -8.31 0.93
N PHE A 64 3.20 -7.65 0.16
CA PHE A 64 4.29 -8.29 -0.55
C PHE A 64 5.27 -9.00 0.39
N GLU A 65 5.62 -8.37 1.52
CA GLU A 65 6.42 -9.03 2.56
C GLU A 65 5.68 -10.23 3.16
N PHE A 66 4.41 -10.06 3.55
CA PHE A 66 3.60 -11.13 4.15
C PHE A 66 3.45 -12.33 3.25
N ASP A 67 3.09 -12.14 1.99
CA ASP A 67 2.95 -13.25 1.04
C ASP A 67 4.27 -14.00 0.89
N SER A 68 5.38 -13.27 0.77
CA SER A 68 6.69 -13.89 0.69
C SER A 68 7.11 -14.66 1.95
N ILE A 69 6.64 -14.25 3.13
CA ILE A 69 6.89 -14.96 4.39
C ILE A 69 5.99 -16.19 4.49
N ARG A 70 4.70 -16.07 4.14
CA ARG A 70 3.75 -17.20 4.08
C ARG A 70 4.28 -18.31 3.18
N ASP A 71 4.76 -17.97 1.99
CA ASP A 71 5.36 -18.92 1.05
C ASP A 71 6.62 -19.61 1.63
N MET A 72 7.40 -18.91 2.47
CA MET A 72 8.57 -19.48 3.12
C MET A 72 8.23 -20.40 4.30
N LEU A 73 7.12 -20.12 4.99
CA LEU A 73 6.61 -20.89 6.12
C LEU A 73 5.83 -22.12 5.66
N ASP A 74 5.22 -22.10 4.47
CA ASP A 74 4.50 -23.22 3.84
C ASP A 74 5.45 -24.32 3.28
N ALA A 75 6.60 -24.51 3.92
CA ALA A 75 7.60 -25.52 3.56
C ALA A 75 7.79 -26.51 4.71
N GLU A 76 7.94 -27.79 4.40
CA GLU A 76 8.16 -28.84 5.42
C GLU A 76 9.40 -28.59 6.29
N VAL A 77 10.42 -27.93 5.73
CA VAL A 77 11.67 -27.60 6.43
C VAL A 77 12.05 -26.14 6.21
N ILE A 78 12.24 -25.44 7.33
CA ILE A 78 12.75 -24.07 7.39
C ILE A 78 14.18 -24.13 7.94
N ASP A 79 15.15 -23.82 7.09
CA ASP A 79 16.56 -23.73 7.51
C ASP A 79 16.88 -22.39 8.19
N GLU A 80 18.06 -22.29 8.80
CA GLU A 80 18.52 -21.08 9.51
C GLU A 80 18.61 -19.86 8.58
N THR A 81 18.95 -20.05 7.29
CA THR A 81 19.05 -18.96 6.32
C THR A 81 17.68 -18.36 6.04
N LYS A 82 16.66 -19.21 5.84
CA LYS A 82 15.26 -18.78 5.69
C LYS A 82 14.76 -18.10 6.95
N THR A 83 15.13 -18.59 8.13
CA THR A 83 14.75 -17.98 9.41
C THR A 83 15.24 -16.55 9.52
N LEU A 84 16.52 -16.29 9.20
CA LEU A 84 17.09 -14.94 9.20
C LEU A 84 16.39 -14.01 8.19
N GLU A 85 16.06 -14.53 7.02
CA GLU A 85 15.35 -13.78 5.99
C GLU A 85 13.91 -13.42 6.43
N ILE A 86 13.18 -14.35 7.06
CA ILE A 86 11.85 -14.10 7.62
C ILE A 86 11.92 -13.01 8.69
N VAL A 87 12.85 -13.12 9.65
CA VAL A 87 13.04 -12.11 10.71
C VAL A 87 13.33 -10.74 10.11
N LYS A 88 14.19 -10.67 9.08
CA LYS A 88 14.50 -9.42 8.38
C LYS A 88 13.24 -8.79 7.75
N ARG A 89 12.40 -9.59 7.08
CA ARG A 89 11.17 -9.10 6.42
C ARG A 89 10.10 -8.67 7.44
N LEU A 90 9.93 -9.43 8.52
CA LEU A 90 9.05 -9.02 9.64
C LEU A 90 9.53 -7.72 10.27
N ASN A 91 10.83 -7.59 10.53
CA ASN A 91 11.39 -6.33 11.05
C ASN A 91 11.17 -5.15 10.08
N ARG A 92 11.25 -5.39 8.76
CA ARG A 92 10.90 -4.37 7.77
C ARG A 92 9.44 -3.95 7.88
N VAL A 93 8.50 -4.89 8.01
CA VAL A 93 7.07 -4.58 8.25
C VAL A 93 6.89 -3.74 9.52
N VAL A 94 7.59 -4.07 10.61
CA VAL A 94 7.57 -3.27 11.85
C VAL A 94 7.99 -1.82 11.60
N LEU A 95 9.07 -1.61 10.85
CA LEU A 95 9.54 -0.25 10.55
C LEU A 95 8.59 0.51 9.63
N ILE A 96 7.97 -0.16 8.65
CA ILE A 96 6.94 0.43 7.80
C ILE A 96 5.73 0.84 8.67
N LEU A 97 5.25 -0.03 9.57
CA LEU A 97 4.13 0.29 10.45
C LEU A 97 4.43 1.49 11.36
N LYS A 98 5.66 1.62 11.89
CA LYS A 98 6.07 2.81 12.64
C LYS A 98 5.97 4.08 11.81
N LEU A 99 6.46 4.05 10.56
CA LEU A 99 6.32 5.18 9.64
C LEU A 99 4.85 5.50 9.34
N LEU A 100 3.99 4.49 9.22
CA LEU A 100 2.54 4.69 9.02
C LEU A 100 1.85 5.32 10.22
N VAL A 101 2.32 5.04 11.45
CA VAL A 101 1.85 5.74 12.65
C VAL A 101 2.31 7.20 12.62
N ASP A 102 3.57 7.46 12.27
CA ASP A 102 4.16 8.81 12.19
C ASP A 102 3.61 9.65 11.02
N GLN A 103 2.88 9.05 10.08
CA GLN A 103 2.19 9.77 9.00
C GLN A 103 0.87 10.40 9.45
N VAL A 104 0.22 9.92 10.53
CA VAL A 104 -1.06 10.47 11.02
C VAL A 104 -0.96 11.97 11.32
N PRO A 105 0.08 12.45 12.04
CA PRO A 105 0.24 13.88 12.32
C PRO A 105 0.33 14.78 11.08
N ILE A 106 0.73 14.25 9.91
CA ILE A 106 0.74 15.01 8.66
C ILE A 106 -0.69 15.35 8.25
N LEU A 107 -1.61 14.37 8.32
CA LEU A 107 -3.02 14.59 8.00
C LEU A 107 -3.73 15.44 9.06
N GLU A 108 -3.30 15.36 10.31
CA GLU A 108 -3.82 16.20 11.41
C GLU A 108 -3.48 17.69 11.25
N THR A 109 -2.61 18.06 10.31
CA THR A 109 -2.39 19.48 9.95
C THR A 109 -3.57 20.09 9.20
N MET A 110 -4.43 19.27 8.60
CA MET A 110 -5.67 19.70 7.95
C MET A 110 -6.72 20.06 9.00
N THR A 111 -7.32 21.25 8.88
CA THR A 111 -8.32 21.67 9.85
C THR A 111 -9.65 20.92 9.65
N PRO A 112 -10.45 20.70 10.72
CA PRO A 112 -11.77 20.11 10.56
C PRO A 112 -12.70 20.92 9.65
N LEU A 113 -12.51 22.25 9.55
CA LEU A 113 -13.30 23.11 8.66
C LEU A 113 -12.96 22.85 7.20
N ASP A 114 -11.66 22.81 6.86
CA ASP A 114 -11.21 22.51 5.49
C ASP A 114 -11.65 21.10 5.07
N PHE A 115 -11.55 20.12 5.98
CA PHE A 115 -12.08 18.78 5.73
C PHE A 115 -13.58 18.79 5.41
N MET A 116 -14.37 19.63 6.09
CA MET A 116 -15.81 19.71 5.84
C MET A 116 -16.15 20.24 4.46
N ASP A 117 -15.32 21.11 3.89
CA ASP A 117 -15.58 21.75 2.61
C ASP A 117 -15.51 20.78 1.42
N PHE A 118 -14.69 19.73 1.50
CA PHE A 118 -14.61 18.69 0.46
C PHE A 118 -15.21 17.33 0.86
N ARG A 119 -15.51 17.07 2.14
CA ARG A 119 -16.06 15.77 2.59
C ARG A 119 -17.29 15.30 1.82
N LYS A 120 -18.13 16.23 1.36
CA LYS A 120 -19.35 15.91 0.59
C LYS A 120 -19.06 15.13 -0.71
N TYR A 121 -17.87 15.29 -1.30
CA TYR A 121 -17.45 14.58 -2.52
C TYR A 121 -17.00 13.14 -2.22
N LEU A 122 -16.67 12.84 -0.97
CA LEU A 122 -16.18 11.52 -0.56
C LEU A 122 -17.31 10.51 -0.36
N ALA A 123 -18.57 10.90 -0.18
CA ALA A 123 -19.64 9.92 0.07
C ALA A 123 -20.01 9.14 -1.21
N PRO A 124 -20.14 7.79 -1.17
CA PRO A 124 -20.13 6.90 0.00
C PRO A 124 -18.75 6.32 0.37
N ALA A 125 -17.68 6.74 -0.31
CA ALA A 125 -16.33 6.27 -0.06
C ALA A 125 -15.88 6.52 1.38
N SER A 126 -15.26 5.50 1.97
CA SER A 126 -14.74 5.54 3.33
C SER A 126 -13.52 4.64 3.48
N GLY A 127 -12.72 4.86 4.53
CA GLY A 127 -11.59 3.99 4.87
C GLY A 127 -11.98 2.52 5.12
N PHE A 128 -13.28 2.22 5.32
CA PHE A 128 -13.78 0.85 5.38
C PHE A 128 -13.65 0.11 4.04
N GLN A 129 -13.49 0.83 2.92
CA GLN A 129 -13.29 0.29 1.58
C GLN A 129 -11.81 0.12 1.20
N SER A 130 -10.85 0.28 2.13
CA SER A 130 -9.47 -0.07 1.84
C SER A 130 -9.34 -1.60 1.75
N LEU A 131 -9.27 -2.10 0.51
CA LEU A 131 -9.09 -3.52 0.23
C LEU A 131 -7.79 -4.03 0.85
N GLN A 132 -6.68 -3.33 0.63
CA GLN A 132 -5.37 -3.77 1.10
C GLN A 132 -5.30 -3.82 2.63
N PHE A 133 -5.93 -2.88 3.34
CA PHE A 133 -6.00 -2.96 4.80
C PHE A 133 -6.70 -4.24 5.28
N ARG A 134 -7.79 -4.66 4.63
CA ARG A 134 -8.50 -5.92 4.96
C ARG A 134 -7.66 -7.15 4.61
N LEU A 135 -6.94 -7.12 3.48
CA LEU A 135 -6.02 -8.20 3.11
C LEU A 135 -4.88 -8.36 4.13
N ILE A 136 -4.34 -7.26 4.67
CA ILE A 136 -3.31 -7.30 5.72
C ILE A 136 -3.87 -7.98 6.98
N GLU A 137 -5.05 -7.57 7.45
CA GLU A 137 -5.67 -8.19 8.63
C GLU A 137 -5.91 -9.69 8.44
N ASN A 138 -6.46 -10.11 7.30
CA ASN A 138 -6.75 -11.51 7.02
C ASN A 138 -5.47 -12.34 6.89
N LYS A 139 -4.49 -11.87 6.10
CA LYS A 139 -3.20 -12.57 5.92
C LYS A 139 -2.41 -12.66 7.22
N LEU A 140 -2.57 -11.71 8.14
CA LEU A 140 -1.97 -11.78 9.47
C LEU A 140 -2.69 -12.79 10.39
N GLY A 141 -3.99 -13.00 10.21
CA GLY A 141 -4.78 -13.99 10.96
C GLY A 141 -5.94 -13.41 11.78
N VAL A 142 -6.47 -12.22 11.44
CA VAL A 142 -7.67 -11.68 12.10
C VAL A 142 -8.91 -12.47 11.69
N LEU A 143 -9.44 -13.27 12.61
CA LEU A 143 -10.61 -14.09 12.39
C LEU A 143 -11.90 -13.26 12.24
N THR A 144 -12.74 -13.63 11.28
CA THR A 144 -13.96 -12.88 10.93
C THR A 144 -14.96 -12.81 12.09
N GLU A 145 -15.06 -13.85 12.92
CA GLU A 145 -15.93 -13.87 14.10
C GLU A 145 -15.44 -12.97 15.24
N GLN A 146 -14.15 -12.61 15.28
CA GLN A 146 -13.56 -11.69 16.26
C GLN A 146 -13.75 -10.21 15.87
N ARG A 147 -14.24 -9.94 14.65
CA ARG A 147 -14.55 -8.58 14.20
C ARG A 147 -15.82 -8.07 14.87
N VAL A 148 -15.85 -6.77 15.18
CA VAL A 148 -17.05 -6.10 15.71
C VAL A 148 -18.22 -6.22 14.74
N ARG A 149 -19.46 -6.37 15.25
CA ARG A 149 -20.67 -6.66 14.44
C ARG A 149 -20.85 -5.76 13.21
N TYR A 150 -20.52 -4.46 13.34
CA TYR A 150 -20.61 -3.51 12.24
C TYR A 150 -19.67 -3.85 11.05
N ASN A 151 -18.52 -4.47 11.32
CA ASN A 151 -17.50 -4.85 10.33
C ASN A 151 -17.44 -6.36 10.08
N GLN A 152 -18.43 -7.13 10.54
CA GLN A 152 -18.37 -8.59 10.45
C GLN A 152 -18.60 -9.08 9.00
N LYS A 153 -19.42 -8.36 8.23
CA LYS A 153 -19.57 -8.53 6.78
C LYS A 153 -18.88 -7.40 6.01
N TYR A 154 -17.60 -7.19 6.28
CA TYR A 154 -16.83 -6.15 5.60
C TYR A 154 -16.71 -6.38 4.08
N SER A 155 -16.92 -7.62 3.60
CA SER A 155 -16.99 -7.94 2.17
C SER A 155 -18.18 -7.30 1.45
N ASP A 156 -19.28 -7.02 2.16
CA ASP A 156 -20.47 -6.36 1.58
C ASP A 156 -20.18 -4.90 1.17
N VAL A 157 -19.10 -4.31 1.70
CA VAL A 157 -18.64 -2.95 1.41
C VAL A 157 -18.01 -2.84 0.01
N PHE A 158 -17.53 -3.96 -0.54
CA PHE A 158 -16.89 -4.03 -1.85
C PHE A 158 -17.93 -4.49 -2.88
N SER A 159 -18.18 -3.68 -3.91
CA SER A 159 -19.06 -4.04 -5.02
C SER A 159 -18.33 -4.78 -6.15
N ASP A 160 -17.01 -4.64 -6.20
CA ASP A 160 -16.14 -5.23 -7.22
C ASP A 160 -15.88 -6.72 -6.96
N GLU A 161 -15.98 -7.55 -8.00
CA GLU A 161 -15.85 -9.00 -7.88
C GLU A 161 -14.39 -9.43 -7.70
N GLU A 162 -13.42 -8.69 -8.24
CA GLU A 162 -11.99 -8.98 -8.03
C GLU A 162 -11.59 -8.71 -6.57
N ALA A 163 -12.07 -7.61 -5.99
CA ALA A 163 -11.89 -7.28 -4.58
C ALA A 163 -12.51 -8.36 -3.68
N ARG A 164 -13.75 -8.79 -3.95
CA ARG A 164 -14.42 -9.86 -3.21
C ARG A 164 -13.69 -11.19 -3.33
N ASN A 165 -13.20 -11.53 -4.51
CA ASN A 165 -12.41 -12.74 -4.72
C ASN A 165 -11.11 -12.70 -3.93
N SER A 166 -10.43 -11.55 -3.92
CA SER A 166 -9.19 -11.34 -3.17
C SER A 166 -9.41 -11.50 -1.65
N ILE A 167 -10.48 -10.90 -1.12
CA ILE A 167 -10.88 -11.07 0.29
C ILE A 167 -11.16 -12.54 0.60
N ARG A 168 -11.99 -13.20 -0.21
CA ARG A 168 -12.36 -14.61 -0.03
C ARG A 168 -11.15 -15.54 -0.06
N ASN A 169 -10.17 -15.27 -0.93
CA ASN A 169 -8.92 -16.04 -0.96
C ASN A 169 -8.10 -15.78 0.31
N SER A 170 -7.96 -14.51 0.72
CA SER A 170 -7.22 -14.17 1.95
C SER A 170 -7.80 -14.75 3.25
N GLU A 171 -9.10 -15.05 3.29
CA GLU A 171 -9.74 -15.73 4.42
C GLU A 171 -9.57 -17.26 4.40
N LYS A 172 -9.28 -17.84 3.24
CA LYS A 172 -9.18 -19.29 3.04
C LYS A 172 -7.75 -19.80 2.98
N ASP A 173 -6.86 -19.01 2.41
CA ASP A 173 -5.45 -19.35 2.32
C ASP A 173 -4.83 -19.27 3.73
N PRO A 174 -3.79 -20.09 4.03
CA PRO A 174 -3.17 -20.08 5.34
C PRO A 174 -2.72 -18.69 5.76
N SER A 175 -3.15 -18.25 6.94
CA SER A 175 -2.71 -16.98 7.52
C SER A 175 -1.31 -17.12 8.14
N LEU A 176 -0.69 -16.00 8.52
CA LEU A 176 0.60 -16.00 9.20
C LEU A 176 0.55 -16.60 10.63
N LEU A 177 -0.66 -16.76 11.17
CA LEU A 177 -0.92 -17.34 12.49
C LEU A 177 -1.00 -18.88 12.46
N GLU A 178 -1.40 -19.44 11.32
CA GLU A 178 -1.60 -20.89 11.11
C GLU A 178 -0.28 -21.60 10.80
#